data_AF-A0A2S2C098-F1
#
_entry.id   AF-A0A2S2C098-F1
#
_cell.length_a   1.000
_cell.length_b   1.000
_cell.length_c   1.000
_cell.angle_alpha   90.00
_cell.angle_beta   90.00
_cell.angle_gamma   90.00
#
_symmetry.space_group_name_H-M   'P 1'
#
loop_
_entity.id
_entity.type
_entity.pdbx_description
1 polymer ?
#
loop_
_entity_poly.entity_id
_entity_poly.type
_entity_poly.pdbx_seq_one_letter_code
_entity_poly.pdbx_strand_id
1 'polypeptide(L)'
;MQERTDDATEALAAAESSFGAHMASFEPDLLLARAWMLAARGEHREAIAAARKAARLAHAGSMFGVETVALHTSVRFGDRSATGRLRALTHSVDGPLVCVAAAQSHSFGVRDGHGLDRVAAELERMHAYLLAADAAAQAAIVHRRHGDDASRQLSTAAARRLAGLCPGAKTPAIRALDSPSWLTPREVGIASLVVIGMTNREIAQRLTLSVRTVEGHVYRMSTKLGVDNRKSLVSRLMIGPDA
;
A
#
# COMPACT_ATOMS: atom_id res chain seq x y z
N MET A 1 1.09 11.11 -14.33
CA MET A 1 0.62 10.02 -13.43
C MET A 1 -0.86 9.73 -13.66
N GLN A 2 -1.70 10.75 -13.84
CA GLN A 2 -3.12 10.60 -14.19
C GLN A 2 -3.31 9.78 -15.49
N GLU A 3 -2.66 10.20 -16.59
CA GLU A 3 -2.71 9.55 -17.91
C GLU A 3 -2.39 8.04 -17.87
N ARG A 4 -1.29 7.63 -17.23
CA ARG A 4 -0.94 6.20 -17.06
C ARG A 4 -1.93 5.40 -16.20
N THR A 5 -2.68 6.08 -15.33
CA THR A 5 -3.72 5.43 -14.50
C THR A 5 -5.01 5.24 -15.31
N ASP A 6 -5.28 6.16 -16.24
CA ASP A 6 -6.43 6.07 -17.13
C ASP A 6 -6.23 4.95 -18.16
N ASP A 7 -5.03 4.86 -18.78
CA ASP A 7 -4.66 3.75 -19.68
C ASP A 7 -4.78 2.38 -19.01
N ALA A 8 -4.28 2.27 -17.77
CA ALA A 8 -4.35 1.03 -17.00
C ALA A 8 -5.79 0.67 -16.58
N THR A 9 -6.66 1.66 -16.42
CA THR A 9 -8.09 1.45 -16.16
C THR A 9 -8.77 0.86 -17.38
N GLU A 10 -8.51 1.43 -18.55
CA GLU A 10 -9.08 0.96 -19.82
C GLU A 10 -8.60 -0.46 -20.14
N ALA A 11 -7.31 -0.74 -19.99
CA ALA A 11 -6.74 -2.07 -20.20
C ALA A 11 -7.36 -3.12 -19.25
N LEU A 12 -7.55 -2.78 -17.98
CA LEU A 12 -8.21 -3.66 -17.02
C LEU A 12 -9.68 -3.90 -17.40
N ALA A 13 -10.41 -2.86 -17.82
CA ALA A 13 -11.80 -3.00 -18.25
C ALA A 13 -11.92 -3.90 -19.49
N ALA A 14 -10.99 -3.79 -20.45
CA ALA A 14 -10.94 -4.65 -21.64
C ALA A 14 -10.62 -6.12 -21.27
N ALA A 15 -9.71 -6.34 -20.31
CA ALA A 15 -9.40 -7.69 -19.82
C ALA A 15 -10.60 -8.30 -19.08
N GLU A 16 -11.31 -7.51 -18.27
CA GLU A 16 -12.49 -7.94 -17.54
C GLU A 16 -13.68 -8.25 -18.46
N SER A 17 -13.89 -7.46 -19.52
CA SER A 17 -14.96 -7.70 -20.50
C SER A 17 -14.72 -8.93 -21.37
N SER A 18 -13.46 -9.30 -21.58
CA SER A 18 -13.06 -10.48 -22.33
C SER A 18 -13.03 -11.75 -21.49
N PHE A 19 -13.09 -11.63 -20.15
CA PHE A 19 -12.96 -12.75 -19.22
C PHE A 19 -14.15 -13.72 -19.31
N GLY A 20 -13.86 -15.02 -19.35
CA GLY A 20 -14.86 -16.09 -19.39
C GLY A 20 -14.36 -17.39 -18.76
N ALA A 21 -15.23 -18.40 -18.69
CA ALA A 21 -14.96 -19.66 -17.99
C ALA A 21 -13.67 -20.39 -18.45
N HIS A 22 -13.28 -20.23 -19.72
CA HIS A 22 -12.06 -20.80 -20.28
C HIS A 22 -10.77 -20.13 -19.77
N MET A 23 -10.86 -18.97 -19.10
CA MET A 23 -9.75 -18.25 -18.49
C MET A 23 -9.80 -18.26 -16.96
N ALA A 24 -10.58 -19.15 -16.34
CA ALA A 24 -10.78 -19.19 -14.88
C ALA A 24 -9.46 -19.27 -14.08
N SER A 25 -8.41 -19.90 -14.62
CA SER A 25 -7.09 -19.97 -13.99
C SER A 25 -6.41 -18.60 -13.82
N PHE A 26 -6.77 -17.60 -14.64
CA PHE A 26 -6.21 -16.25 -14.60
C PHE A 26 -7.05 -15.26 -13.78
N GLU A 27 -8.17 -15.69 -13.20
CA GLU A 27 -8.99 -14.82 -12.34
C GLU A 27 -8.20 -14.19 -11.18
N PRO A 28 -7.28 -14.91 -10.49
CA PRO A 28 -6.45 -14.30 -9.46
C PRO A 28 -5.55 -13.18 -9.98
N ASP A 29 -4.97 -13.33 -11.17
CA ASP A 29 -4.11 -12.31 -11.79
C ASP A 29 -4.90 -11.06 -12.16
N LEU A 30 -6.11 -11.24 -12.68
CA LEU A 30 -7.03 -10.13 -12.98
C LEU A 30 -7.41 -9.36 -11.71
N LEU A 31 -7.68 -10.07 -10.61
CA LEU A 31 -7.93 -9.45 -9.31
C LEU A 31 -6.70 -8.76 -8.73
N LEU A 32 -5.49 -9.26 -8.98
CA LEU A 32 -4.26 -8.58 -8.58
C LEU A 32 -4.04 -7.29 -9.38
N ALA A 33 -4.30 -7.30 -10.68
CA ALA A 33 -4.28 -6.08 -11.49
C ALA A 33 -5.27 -5.04 -10.95
N ARG A 34 -6.50 -5.45 -10.65
CA ARG A 34 -7.50 -4.60 -9.99
C ARG A 34 -7.02 -4.09 -8.63
N ALA A 35 -6.37 -4.93 -7.83
CA ALA A 35 -5.83 -4.54 -6.53
C ALA A 35 -4.76 -3.44 -6.66
N TRP A 36 -3.86 -3.54 -7.65
CA TRP A 36 -2.87 -2.50 -7.95
C TRP A 36 -3.52 -1.20 -8.44
N MET A 37 -4.59 -1.28 -9.23
CA MET A 37 -5.35 -0.10 -9.67
C MET A 37 -6.01 0.65 -8.49
N LEU A 38 -6.65 -0.09 -7.59
CA LEU A 38 -7.22 0.45 -6.35
C LEU A 38 -6.12 1.10 -5.49
N ALA A 39 -4.98 0.43 -5.34
CA ALA A 39 -3.83 0.94 -4.61
C ALA A 39 -3.27 2.24 -5.23
N ALA A 40 -3.18 2.33 -6.55
CA ALA A 40 -2.74 3.53 -7.25
C ALA A 40 -3.67 4.73 -6.99
N ARG A 41 -4.99 4.48 -6.90
CA ARG A 41 -6.01 5.48 -6.58
C ARG A 41 -6.11 5.84 -5.08
N GLY A 42 -5.33 5.17 -4.22
CA GLY A 42 -5.35 5.38 -2.77
C GLY A 42 -6.45 4.63 -2.03
N GLU A 43 -7.16 3.71 -2.70
CA GLU A 43 -8.22 2.87 -2.14
C GLU A 43 -7.60 1.64 -1.45
N HIS A 44 -6.82 1.91 -0.39
CA HIS A 44 -5.94 0.91 0.24
C HIS A 44 -6.68 -0.30 0.83
N ARG A 45 -7.87 -0.08 1.41
CA ARG A 45 -8.65 -1.16 2.04
C ARG A 45 -9.21 -2.10 0.98
N GLU A 46 -9.73 -1.53 -0.09
CA GLU A 46 -10.29 -2.20 -1.25
C GLU A 46 -9.20 -2.96 -2.00
N ALA A 47 -8.01 -2.36 -2.15
CA ALA A 47 -6.83 -3.01 -2.72
C ALA A 47 -6.41 -4.26 -1.92
N ILE A 48 -6.33 -4.17 -0.58
CA ILE A 48 -6.05 -5.32 0.29
C ILE A 48 -7.14 -6.40 0.13
N ALA A 49 -8.41 -6.01 0.11
CA ALA A 49 -9.52 -6.94 -0.05
C ALA A 49 -9.47 -7.68 -1.39
N ALA A 50 -9.15 -6.97 -2.48
CA ALA A 50 -8.98 -7.55 -3.81
C ALA A 50 -7.80 -8.54 -3.86
N ALA A 51 -6.64 -8.17 -3.33
CA ALA A 51 -5.48 -9.07 -3.24
C ALA A 51 -5.78 -10.33 -2.40
N ARG A 52 -6.50 -10.19 -1.27
CA ARG A 52 -6.93 -11.34 -0.47
C ARG A 52 -8.00 -12.19 -1.16
N LYS A 53 -8.83 -11.61 -2.03
CA LYS A 53 -9.77 -12.37 -2.86
C LYS A 53 -8.98 -13.20 -3.89
N ALA A 54 -8.01 -12.60 -4.57
CA ALA A 54 -7.10 -13.31 -5.48
C ALA A 54 -6.43 -14.50 -4.78
N ALA A 55 -5.89 -14.30 -3.58
CA ALA A 55 -5.28 -15.36 -2.79
C ALA A 55 -6.24 -16.53 -2.49
N ARG A 56 -7.49 -16.24 -2.11
CA ARG A 56 -8.50 -17.28 -1.85
C ARG A 56 -8.89 -18.08 -3.09
N LEU A 57 -8.99 -17.41 -4.25
CA LEU A 57 -9.26 -18.11 -5.52
C LEU A 57 -8.07 -18.97 -5.94
N ALA A 58 -6.85 -18.42 -5.83
CA ALA A 58 -5.63 -19.18 -6.10
C ALA A 58 -5.50 -20.41 -5.19
N HIS A 59 -5.83 -20.27 -3.91
CA HIS A 59 -5.89 -21.38 -2.97
C HIS A 59 -6.86 -22.48 -3.40
N ALA A 60 -8.09 -22.09 -3.76
CA ALA A 60 -9.12 -23.05 -4.20
C ALA A 60 -8.70 -23.80 -5.48
N GLY A 61 -7.94 -23.14 -6.36
CA GLY A 61 -7.35 -23.74 -7.56
C GLY A 61 -6.01 -24.45 -7.34
N SER A 62 -5.53 -24.60 -6.09
CA SER A 62 -4.20 -25.16 -5.75
C SER A 62 -3.02 -24.44 -6.42
N MET A 63 -3.19 -23.17 -6.78
CA MET A 63 -2.17 -22.32 -7.40
C MET A 63 -1.34 -21.62 -6.32
N PHE A 64 -0.59 -22.39 -5.52
CA PHE A 64 0.09 -21.90 -4.31
C PHE A 64 1.16 -20.82 -4.58
N GLY A 65 1.79 -20.82 -5.76
CA GLY A 65 2.67 -19.73 -6.19
C GLY A 65 1.92 -18.40 -6.36
N VAL A 66 0.76 -18.44 -7.03
CA VAL A 66 -0.10 -17.27 -7.22
C VAL A 66 -0.71 -16.81 -5.89
N GLU A 67 -1.08 -17.75 -5.03
CA GLU A 67 -1.53 -17.46 -3.66
C GLU A 67 -0.45 -16.69 -2.87
N THR A 68 0.80 -17.12 -2.97
CA THR A 68 1.95 -16.46 -2.34
C THR A 68 2.10 -15.02 -2.83
N VAL A 69 2.09 -14.81 -4.15
CA VAL A 69 2.20 -13.47 -4.75
C VAL A 69 1.03 -12.58 -4.32
N ALA A 70 -0.18 -13.12 -4.26
CA ALA A 70 -1.37 -12.37 -3.87
C ALA A 70 -1.35 -11.93 -2.39
N LEU A 71 -0.97 -12.84 -1.48
CA LEU A 71 -0.80 -12.53 -0.07
C LEU A 71 0.37 -11.57 0.17
N HIS A 72 1.49 -11.74 -0.52
CA HIS A 72 2.61 -10.81 -0.41
C HIS A 72 2.23 -9.40 -0.90
N THR A 73 1.45 -9.32 -1.99
CA THR A 73 0.90 -8.06 -2.48
C THR A 73 0.00 -7.39 -1.44
N SER A 74 -0.86 -8.12 -0.73
CA SER A 74 -1.66 -7.53 0.36
C SER A 74 -0.78 -6.99 1.49
N VAL A 75 0.30 -7.70 1.86
CA VAL A 75 1.28 -7.22 2.85
C VAL A 75 1.95 -5.93 2.40
N ARG A 76 2.35 -5.84 1.13
CA ARG A 76 2.92 -4.62 0.53
C ARG A 76 1.95 -3.42 0.57
N PHE A 77 0.63 -3.69 0.52
CA PHE A 77 -0.41 -2.67 0.69
C PHE A 77 -0.70 -2.30 2.15
N GLY A 78 -0.17 -3.04 3.11
CA GLY A 78 -0.33 -2.76 4.54
C GLY A 78 -1.06 -3.86 5.33
N ASP A 79 -1.39 -5.02 4.73
CA ASP A 79 -1.98 -6.15 5.44
C ASP A 79 -0.99 -6.76 6.44
N ARG A 80 -1.42 -6.89 7.70
CA ARG A 80 -0.63 -7.46 8.81
C ARG A 80 -1.12 -8.83 9.25
N SER A 81 -2.13 -9.39 8.58
CA SER A 81 -2.82 -10.60 9.02
C SER A 81 -2.47 -11.85 8.20
N ALA A 82 -1.66 -11.72 7.15
CA ALA A 82 -1.34 -12.81 6.23
C ALA A 82 -0.29 -13.82 6.76
N THR A 83 0.36 -13.54 7.89
CA THR A 83 1.52 -14.29 8.40
C THR A 83 1.26 -15.79 8.53
N GLY A 84 0.09 -16.17 9.08
CA GLY A 84 -0.24 -17.58 9.30
C GLY A 84 -0.27 -18.38 8.01
N ARG A 85 -0.90 -17.84 6.96
CA ARG A 85 -1.02 -18.53 5.67
C ARG A 85 0.28 -18.51 4.86
N LEU A 86 0.99 -17.38 4.83
CA LEU A 86 2.30 -17.29 4.17
C LEU A 86 3.32 -18.27 4.78
N ARG A 87 3.31 -18.44 6.11
CA ARG A 87 4.14 -19.46 6.77
C ARG A 87 3.72 -20.89 6.41
N ALA A 88 2.43 -21.16 6.24
CA ALA A 88 2.00 -22.49 5.80
C ALA A 88 2.50 -22.77 4.38
N LEU A 89 2.44 -21.78 3.48
CA LEU A 89 2.87 -21.90 2.09
C LEU A 89 4.36 -22.20 1.91
N THR A 90 5.23 -21.87 2.88
CA THR A 90 6.66 -22.23 2.80
C THR A 90 6.91 -23.74 2.80
N HIS A 91 5.90 -24.56 3.17
CA HIS A 91 5.98 -26.03 3.12
C HIS A 91 5.42 -26.60 1.82
N SER A 92 4.83 -25.78 0.95
CA SER A 92 4.11 -26.20 -0.25
C SER A 92 4.61 -25.52 -1.53
N VAL A 93 5.43 -24.48 -1.39
CA VAL A 93 6.01 -23.73 -2.51
C VAL A 93 7.51 -23.71 -2.32
N ASP A 94 8.24 -24.18 -3.32
CA ASP A 94 9.69 -24.06 -3.35
C ASP A 94 10.11 -22.66 -3.80
N GLY A 95 11.17 -22.14 -3.17
CA GLY A 95 11.85 -20.93 -3.62
C GLY A 95 11.93 -19.81 -2.60
N PRO A 96 12.85 -18.86 -2.80
CA PRO A 96 13.16 -17.84 -1.80
C PRO A 96 12.03 -16.83 -1.57
N LEU A 97 11.17 -16.59 -2.58
CA LEU A 97 10.13 -15.57 -2.50
C LEU A 97 9.08 -15.87 -1.42
N VAL A 98 8.65 -17.13 -1.24
CA VAL A 98 7.65 -17.48 -0.21
C VAL A 98 8.21 -17.30 1.19
N CYS A 99 9.48 -17.63 1.40
CA CYS A 99 10.18 -17.43 2.67
C CYS A 99 10.28 -15.95 3.03
N VAL A 100 10.68 -15.12 2.07
CA VAL A 100 10.80 -13.67 2.28
C VAL A 100 9.43 -13.01 2.48
N ALA A 101 8.40 -13.43 1.73
CA ALA A 101 7.04 -12.95 1.93
C ALA A 101 6.52 -13.29 3.34
N ALA A 102 6.77 -14.51 3.83
CA ALA A 102 6.41 -14.92 5.19
C ALA A 102 7.18 -14.11 6.25
N ALA A 103 8.49 -13.89 6.07
CA ALA A 103 9.31 -13.09 6.97
C ALA A 103 8.88 -11.61 7.00
N GLN A 104 8.55 -11.03 5.85
CA GLN A 104 8.01 -9.66 5.76
C GLN A 104 6.68 -9.56 6.49
N SER A 105 5.75 -10.48 6.24
CA SER A 105 4.44 -10.50 6.87
C SER A 105 4.55 -10.64 8.39
N HIS A 106 5.41 -11.54 8.87
CA HIS A 106 5.68 -11.71 10.29
C HIS A 106 6.21 -10.42 10.93
N SER A 107 7.33 -9.90 10.40
CA SER A 107 8.00 -8.71 10.94
C SER A 107 7.06 -7.50 10.94
N PHE A 108 6.27 -7.31 9.88
CA PHE A 108 5.30 -6.22 9.81
C PHE A 108 4.12 -6.40 10.78
N GLY A 109 3.67 -7.65 10.98
CA GLY A 109 2.62 -8.00 11.92
C GLY A 109 3.00 -7.70 13.37
N VAL A 110 4.20 -8.11 13.78
CA VAL A 110 4.72 -7.88 15.14
C VAL A 110 5.38 -6.50 15.31
N ARG A 111 5.43 -5.69 14.25
CA ARG A 111 6.07 -4.36 14.22
C ARG A 111 7.55 -4.40 14.60
N ASP A 112 8.26 -5.38 14.05
CA ASP A 112 9.72 -5.47 14.12
C ASP A 112 10.34 -4.72 12.92
N GLY A 113 10.83 -3.50 13.17
CA GLY A 113 11.45 -2.65 12.15
C GLY A 113 12.76 -3.23 11.64
N HIS A 114 13.60 -3.74 12.53
CA HIS A 114 14.87 -4.37 12.15
C HIS A 114 14.66 -5.71 11.42
N GLY A 115 13.59 -6.45 11.74
CA GLY A 115 13.14 -7.59 10.94
C GLY A 115 12.81 -7.20 9.50
N LEU A 116 12.13 -6.08 9.30
CA LEU A 116 11.84 -5.54 7.97
C LEU A 116 13.09 -5.04 7.23
N ASP A 117 14.06 -4.47 7.94
CA ASP A 117 15.35 -4.09 7.35
C ASP A 117 16.11 -5.31 6.82
N ARG A 118 16.12 -6.42 7.57
CA ARG A 118 16.72 -7.69 7.10
C ARG A 118 16.01 -8.25 5.88
N VAL A 119 14.67 -8.18 5.86
CA VAL A 119 13.86 -8.56 4.69
C VAL A 119 14.22 -7.70 3.48
N ALA A 120 14.37 -6.38 3.65
CA ALA A 120 14.74 -5.49 2.57
C ALA A 120 16.13 -5.82 2.01
N ALA A 121 17.11 -6.08 2.87
CA ALA A 121 18.46 -6.49 2.46
C ALA A 121 18.48 -7.81 1.69
N GLU A 122 17.67 -8.79 2.08
CA GLU A 122 17.58 -10.07 1.36
C GLU A 122 16.91 -9.91 0.00
N LEU A 123 15.83 -9.12 -0.09
CA LEU A 123 15.20 -8.79 -1.38
C LEU A 123 16.15 -8.04 -2.31
N GLU A 124 16.99 -7.15 -1.77
CA GLU A 124 18.02 -6.46 -2.54
C GLU A 124 19.07 -7.43 -3.07
N ARG A 125 19.54 -8.38 -2.26
CA ARG A 125 20.44 -9.46 -2.70
C ARG A 125 19.83 -10.33 -3.81
N MET A 126 18.52 -10.51 -3.79
CA MET A 126 17.76 -11.20 -4.84
C MET A 126 17.51 -10.33 -6.08
N HIS A 127 17.99 -9.08 -6.12
CA HIS A 127 17.69 -8.09 -7.16
C HIS A 127 16.19 -7.76 -7.31
N ALA A 128 15.39 -8.05 -6.28
CA ALA A 128 13.96 -7.75 -6.23
C ALA A 128 13.73 -6.32 -5.72
N TYR A 129 14.30 -5.32 -6.41
CA TYR A 129 14.46 -3.95 -5.89
C TYR A 129 13.15 -3.28 -5.47
N LEU A 130 12.05 -3.45 -6.22
CA LEU A 130 10.77 -2.85 -5.85
C LEU A 130 10.18 -3.49 -4.58
N LEU A 131 10.38 -4.80 -4.38
CA LEU A 131 9.97 -5.49 -3.17
C LEU A 131 10.84 -5.04 -1.98
N ALA A 132 12.14 -4.89 -2.21
CA ALA A 132 13.09 -4.39 -1.21
C ALA A 132 12.73 -2.96 -0.77
N ALA A 133 12.38 -2.09 -1.72
CA ALA A 133 11.93 -0.73 -1.45
C ALA A 133 10.66 -0.71 -0.58
N ASP A 134 9.70 -1.59 -0.85
CA ASP A 134 8.49 -1.70 -0.03
C ASP A 134 8.78 -2.18 1.40
N ALA A 135 9.66 -3.17 1.56
CA ALA A 135 10.07 -3.65 2.88
C ALA A 135 10.80 -2.56 3.69
N ALA A 136 11.75 -1.85 3.08
CA ALA A 136 12.45 -0.73 3.70
C ALA A 136 11.50 0.42 4.05
N ALA A 137 10.50 0.70 3.20
CA ALA A 137 9.50 1.71 3.49
C ALA A 137 8.63 1.33 4.69
N GLN A 138 8.25 0.06 4.80
CA GLN A 138 7.54 -0.47 5.96
C GLN A 138 8.40 -0.42 7.23
N ALA A 139 9.70 -0.72 7.14
CA ALA A 139 10.64 -0.59 8.25
C ALA A 139 10.70 0.85 8.77
N ALA A 140 10.84 1.84 7.88
CA ALA A 140 10.83 3.26 8.24
C ALA A 140 9.55 3.68 8.97
N ILE A 141 8.39 3.16 8.56
CA ILE A 141 7.10 3.42 9.23
C ILE A 141 7.06 2.81 10.63
N VAL A 142 7.63 1.62 10.81
CA VAL A 142 7.71 0.94 12.10
C VAL A 142 8.68 1.65 13.04
N HIS A 143 9.89 1.99 12.58
CA HIS A 143 10.88 2.74 13.36
C HIS A 143 10.36 4.10 13.81
N ARG A 144 9.64 4.81 12.93
CA ARG A 144 8.95 6.07 13.28
C ARG A 144 7.99 5.90 14.46
N ARG A 145 7.25 4.78 14.50
CA ARG A 145 6.30 4.50 15.60
C ARG A 145 6.99 4.18 16.92
N HIS A 146 8.19 3.62 16.86
CA HIS A 146 9.01 3.30 18.03
C HIS A 146 9.89 4.46 18.48
N GLY A 147 9.92 5.58 17.73
CA GLY A 147 10.77 6.74 18.04
C GLY A 147 12.25 6.52 17.71
N ASP A 148 12.60 5.49 16.95
CA ASP A 148 13.97 5.26 16.50
C ASP A 148 14.26 6.05 15.22
N ASP A 149 14.67 7.32 15.41
CA ASP A 149 14.93 8.22 14.30
C ASP A 149 16.14 7.83 13.45
N ALA A 150 17.18 7.23 14.06
CA ALA A 150 18.36 6.80 13.33
C ALA A 150 18.03 5.68 12.35
N SER A 151 17.38 4.61 12.83
CA SER A 151 16.96 3.49 11.97
C SER A 151 15.90 3.93 10.95
N ARG A 152 14.98 4.84 11.34
CA ARG A 152 13.99 5.43 10.42
C ARG A 152 14.66 6.16 9.25
N GLN A 153 15.69 6.96 9.52
CA GLN A 153 16.39 7.72 8.47
C GLN A 153 17.10 6.76 7.50
N LEU A 154 17.82 5.77 8.03
CA LEU A 154 18.48 4.74 7.22
C LEU A 154 17.50 3.97 6.34
N SER A 155 16.38 3.52 6.93
CA SER A 155 15.32 2.80 6.22
C SER A 155 14.68 3.64 5.11
N THR A 156 14.42 4.93 5.41
CA THR A 156 13.89 5.88 4.41
C THR A 156 14.87 6.06 3.24
N ALA A 157 16.16 6.22 3.54
CA ALA A 157 17.20 6.37 2.52
C ALA A 157 17.32 5.12 1.64
N ALA A 158 17.32 3.93 2.25
CA ALA A 158 17.33 2.66 1.54
C ALA A 158 16.10 2.50 0.63
N ALA A 159 14.91 2.77 1.15
CA ALA A 159 13.67 2.70 0.37
C ALA A 159 13.70 3.63 -0.85
N ARG A 160 14.17 4.87 -0.69
CA ARG A 160 14.30 5.84 -1.79
C ARG A 160 15.33 5.42 -2.84
N ARG A 161 16.50 4.95 -2.40
CA ARG A 161 17.56 4.45 -3.30
C ARG A 161 17.05 3.27 -4.13
N LEU A 162 16.43 2.28 -3.49
CA LEU A 162 15.89 1.09 -4.14
C LEU A 162 14.72 1.43 -5.08
N ALA A 163 13.82 2.33 -4.68
CA ALA A 163 12.76 2.82 -5.56
C ALA A 163 13.31 3.54 -6.80
N GLY A 164 14.44 4.25 -6.66
CA GLY A 164 15.14 4.91 -7.78
C GLY A 164 15.61 3.94 -8.87
N LEU A 165 15.84 2.66 -8.53
CA LEU A 165 16.19 1.59 -9.48
C LEU A 165 14.97 1.05 -10.24
N CYS A 166 13.76 1.50 -9.92
CA CYS A 166 12.50 1.09 -10.56
C CYS A 166 11.72 2.33 -11.07
N PRO A 167 12.20 3.02 -12.13
CA PRO A 167 11.60 4.26 -12.59
C PRO A 167 10.11 4.11 -12.90
N GLY A 168 9.30 5.03 -12.38
CA GLY A 168 7.85 5.05 -12.58
C GLY A 168 7.04 4.12 -11.66
N ALA A 169 7.67 3.25 -10.88
CA ALA A 169 6.96 2.45 -9.88
C ALA A 169 6.58 3.31 -8.67
N LYS A 170 5.29 3.28 -8.30
CA LYS A 170 4.73 3.98 -7.13
C LYS A 170 3.85 3.03 -6.34
N THR A 171 4.40 2.43 -5.30
CA THR A 171 3.67 1.52 -4.42
C THR A 171 3.06 2.27 -3.22
N PRO A 172 2.04 1.71 -2.55
CA PRO A 172 1.51 2.30 -1.33
C PRO A 172 2.55 2.48 -0.21
N ALA A 173 3.45 1.50 -0.03
CA ALA A 173 4.49 1.56 0.99
C ALA A 173 5.46 2.73 0.73
N ILE A 174 5.93 2.90 -0.50
CA ILE A 174 6.83 4.01 -0.88
C ILE A 174 6.10 5.35 -0.74
N ARG A 175 4.85 5.46 -1.21
CA ARG A 175 4.04 6.70 -1.06
C ARG A 175 3.80 7.09 0.40
N ALA A 176 3.74 6.12 1.30
CA ALA A 176 3.57 6.38 2.72
C ALA A 176 4.80 7.07 3.37
N LEU A 177 5.98 7.02 2.74
CA LEU A 177 7.17 7.75 3.21
C LEU A 177 7.03 9.26 3.07
N ASP A 178 6.38 9.70 2.00
CA ASP A 178 6.14 11.12 1.70
C ASP A 178 4.93 11.67 2.46
N SER A 179 4.21 10.82 3.21
CA SER A 179 3.06 11.26 3.99
C SER A 179 3.49 12.06 5.22
N PRO A 180 2.89 13.25 5.46
CA PRO A 180 3.25 14.06 6.62
C PRO A 180 3.09 13.29 7.92
N SER A 181 4.11 13.33 8.78
CA SER A 181 4.21 12.52 10.01
C SER A 181 3.09 12.79 11.03
N TRP A 182 2.48 13.98 10.99
CA TRP A 182 1.41 14.42 11.89
C TRP A 182 0.00 14.03 11.41
N LEU A 183 -0.12 13.53 10.18
CA LEU A 183 -1.37 12.98 9.64
C LEU A 183 -1.44 11.47 9.90
N THR A 184 -2.59 11.03 10.40
CA THR A 184 -2.91 9.60 10.43
C THR A 184 -3.17 9.07 9.01
N PRO A 185 -3.05 7.76 8.74
CA PRO A 185 -3.30 7.21 7.39
C PRO A 185 -4.68 7.58 6.82
N ARG A 186 -5.71 7.67 7.68
CA ARG A 186 -7.05 8.07 7.23
C ARG A 186 -7.13 9.55 6.89
N GLU A 187 -6.44 10.38 7.65
CA GLU A 187 -6.33 11.81 7.37
C GLU A 187 -5.53 12.07 6.09
N VAL A 188 -4.48 11.30 5.78
CA VAL A 188 -3.73 11.41 4.49
C VAL A 188 -4.65 11.20 3.29
N GLY A 189 -5.49 10.15 3.31
CA GLY A 189 -6.44 9.88 2.23
C GLY A 189 -7.46 11.01 2.05
N ILE A 190 -8.00 11.54 3.15
CA ILE A 190 -8.96 12.66 3.11
C ILE A 190 -8.26 13.96 2.68
N ALA A 191 -7.09 14.27 3.23
CA ALA A 191 -6.28 15.44 2.88
C ALA A 191 -5.96 15.49 1.39
N SER A 192 -5.59 14.35 0.80
CA SER A 192 -5.31 14.24 -0.64
C SER A 192 -6.53 14.66 -1.48
N LEU A 193 -7.73 14.22 -1.08
CA LEU A 193 -8.98 14.56 -1.79
C LEU A 193 -9.44 16.00 -1.53
N VAL A 194 -9.15 16.54 -0.34
CA VAL A 194 -9.38 17.95 0.00
C VAL A 194 -8.50 18.87 -0.86
N VAL A 195 -7.23 18.53 -1.04
CA VAL A 195 -6.25 19.30 -1.82
C VAL A 195 -6.63 19.39 -3.31
N ILE A 196 -7.20 18.32 -3.88
CA ILE A 196 -7.71 18.32 -5.27
C ILE A 196 -9.10 18.96 -5.41
N GLY A 197 -9.66 19.53 -4.34
CA GLY A 197 -10.88 20.33 -4.38
C GLY A 197 -12.20 19.56 -4.17
N MET A 198 -12.19 18.26 -3.89
CA MET A 198 -13.43 17.52 -3.65
C MET A 198 -14.16 18.02 -2.40
N THR A 199 -15.49 18.06 -2.42
CA THR A 199 -16.34 18.39 -1.27
C THR A 199 -16.41 17.24 -0.26
N ASN A 200 -16.82 17.51 0.99
CA ASN A 200 -16.96 16.47 2.00
C ASN A 200 -17.95 15.36 1.57
N ARG A 201 -18.98 15.72 0.79
CA ARG A 201 -19.96 14.76 0.24
C ARG A 201 -19.33 13.84 -0.80
N GLU A 202 -18.57 14.39 -1.74
CA GLU A 202 -17.87 13.61 -2.75
C GLU A 202 -16.79 12.71 -2.14
N ILE A 203 -16.04 13.22 -1.14
CA ILE A 203 -15.07 12.44 -0.38
C ILE A 203 -15.74 11.29 0.36
N ALA A 204 -16.87 11.56 1.02
CA ALA A 204 -17.64 10.56 1.75
C ALA A 204 -18.11 9.44 0.82
N GLN A 205 -18.64 9.80 -0.35
CA GLN A 205 -19.04 8.84 -1.38
C GLN A 205 -17.84 8.03 -1.89
N ARG A 206 -16.74 8.69 -2.23
CA ARG A 206 -15.54 8.05 -2.78
C ARG A 206 -14.85 7.09 -1.80
N LEU A 207 -14.83 7.42 -0.51
CA LEU A 207 -14.18 6.62 0.53
C LEU A 207 -15.13 5.70 1.31
N THR A 208 -16.39 5.60 0.86
CA THR A 208 -17.48 4.85 1.52
C THR A 208 -17.60 5.17 3.01
N LEU A 209 -17.72 6.46 3.32
CA LEU A 209 -17.90 7.02 4.66
C LEU A 209 -19.18 7.84 4.79
N SER A 210 -19.57 8.15 6.02
CA SER A 210 -20.53 9.22 6.27
C SER A 210 -19.89 10.61 6.07
N VAL A 211 -20.69 11.59 5.64
CA VAL A 211 -20.25 12.99 5.53
C VAL A 211 -19.74 13.50 6.88
N ARG A 212 -20.43 13.17 7.98
CA ARG A 212 -20.04 13.51 9.35
C ARG A 212 -18.66 12.97 9.73
N THR A 213 -18.31 11.76 9.27
CA THR A 213 -16.98 11.18 9.51
C THR A 213 -15.91 11.99 8.79
N VAL A 214 -16.16 12.39 7.54
CA VAL A 214 -15.23 13.23 6.76
C VAL A 214 -15.07 14.60 7.41
N GLU A 215 -16.15 15.25 7.80
CA GLU A 215 -16.13 16.52 8.55
C GLU A 215 -15.30 16.43 9.82
N GLY A 216 -15.47 15.36 10.60
CA GLY A 216 -14.68 15.13 11.81
C GLY A 216 -13.18 14.99 11.55
N HIS A 217 -12.78 14.36 10.45
CA HIS A 217 -11.37 14.29 10.06
C HIS A 217 -10.83 15.64 9.56
N VAL A 218 -11.60 16.35 8.72
CA VAL A 218 -11.25 17.70 8.24
C VAL A 218 -11.05 18.65 9.41
N TYR A 219 -11.96 18.62 10.40
CA TYR A 219 -11.86 19.42 11.61
C TYR A 219 -10.58 19.13 12.40
N ARG A 220 -10.26 17.86 12.67
CA ARG A 220 -9.02 17.50 13.39
C ARG A 220 -7.76 17.96 12.66
N MET A 221 -7.73 17.83 11.33
CA MET A 221 -6.60 18.32 10.54
C MET A 221 -6.48 19.84 10.62
N SER A 222 -7.60 20.56 10.51
CA SER A 222 -7.65 22.02 10.69
C SER A 222 -7.12 22.44 12.07
N THR A 223 -7.54 21.75 13.14
CA THR A 223 -7.06 22.00 14.51
C THR A 223 -5.56 21.75 14.64
N LYS A 224 -5.05 20.64 14.08
CA LYS A 224 -3.61 20.33 14.10
C LYS A 224 -2.77 21.39 13.39
N LEU A 225 -3.31 22.01 12.34
CA LEU A 225 -2.62 23.00 11.51
C LEU A 225 -2.87 24.45 11.95
N GLY A 226 -3.74 24.68 12.93
CA GLY A 226 -4.09 26.01 13.42
C GLY A 226 -4.87 26.84 12.39
N VAL A 227 -5.71 26.21 11.56
CA VAL A 227 -6.49 26.89 10.51
C VAL A 227 -7.99 26.79 10.76
N ASP A 228 -8.71 27.81 10.33
CA ASP A 228 -10.16 27.98 10.57
C ASP A 228 -11.03 27.69 9.35
N ASN A 229 -10.44 27.73 8.14
CA ASN A 229 -11.19 27.57 6.89
C ASN A 229 -10.53 26.57 5.93
N ARG A 230 -11.34 26.04 5.00
CA ARG A 230 -10.92 25.01 4.04
C ARG A 230 -9.80 25.48 3.12
N LYS A 231 -9.78 26.77 2.71
CA LYS A 231 -8.72 27.29 1.84
C LYS A 231 -7.38 27.32 2.57
N SER A 232 -7.38 27.79 3.82
CA SER A 232 -6.19 27.76 4.69
C SER A 232 -5.73 26.34 4.97
N LEU A 233 -6.66 25.39 5.17
CA LEU A 233 -6.34 23.97 5.29
C LEU A 233 -5.67 23.42 4.01
N VAL A 234 -6.21 23.70 2.82
CA VAL A 234 -5.59 23.28 1.55
C VAL A 234 -4.18 23.85 1.42
N SER A 235 -4.00 25.15 1.71
CA SER A 235 -2.69 25.81 1.68
C SER A 235 -1.69 25.13 2.62
N ARG A 236 -2.06 24.92 3.89
CA ARG A 236 -1.20 24.25 4.88
C ARG A 236 -0.91 22.78 4.53
N LEU A 237 -1.85 22.08 3.91
CA LEU A 237 -1.63 20.70 3.44
C LEU A 237 -0.65 20.61 2.27
N MET A 238 -0.60 21.65 1.42
CA MET A 238 0.36 21.73 0.32
C MET A 238 1.78 22.09 0.79
N ILE A 239 1.89 22.93 1.83
CA ILE A 239 3.18 23.49 2.29
C ILE A 239 3.78 22.69 3.47
N GLY A 240 2.95 22.08 4.33
CA GLY A 240 3.35 21.42 5.58
C GLY A 240 3.16 22.31 6.81
N PRO A 241 3.28 21.75 8.04
CA PRO A 241 3.02 22.45 9.30
C PRO A 241 4.13 23.43 9.71
N ASP A 242 5.33 23.29 9.14
CA ASP A 242 6.56 24.01 9.51
C ASP A 242 6.86 25.25 8.63
N ALA A 243 5.86 25.75 7.90
CA ALA A 243 5.96 26.98 7.11
C ALA A 243 5.17 28.15 7.73
#